data_AF-A0A1J3G9Y2-F1
#
_entry.id   AF-A0A1J3G9Y2-F1
#
_cell.length_a   1.000
_cell.length_b   1.000
_cell.length_c   1.000
_cell.angle_alpha   90.00
_cell.angle_beta   90.00
_cell.angle_gamma   90.00
#
_symmetry.space_group_name_H-M   'P 1'
#
loop_
_entity.id
_entity.type
_entity.pdbx_description
1 polymer ?
#
loop_
_entity_poly.entity_id
_entity_poly.type
_entity_poly.pdbx_seq_one_letter_code
_entity_poly.pdbx_strand_id
1 'polypeptide(L)' 'VRTMILESFGLDQYVEEHLNSAKNRFQLFKYKGLDDNTEDNIGIDTHIDRHFLTILCQNDVVDGLEIKTKDGEEWIKA' A
#
# COMPACT_ATOMS: atom_id res chain seq x y z
N VAL A 1 -11.17 -8.44 3.87
CA VAL A 1 -11.19 -6.96 3.77
C VAL A 1 -12.25 -6.47 2.79
N ARG A 2 -12.20 -6.79 1.48
CA ARG A 2 -13.22 -6.34 0.52
C ARG A 2 -14.66 -6.68 0.92
N THR A 3 -14.91 -7.93 1.33
CA THR A 3 -16.21 -8.36 1.88
C THR A 3 -16.66 -7.47 3.04
N MET A 4 -15.82 -7.33 4.07
CA MET A 4 -16.11 -6.48 5.23
C MET A 4 -16.43 -5.03 4.87
N ILE A 5 -15.78 -4.48 3.84
CA ILE A 5 -16.05 -3.12 3.36
C ILE A 5 -17.44 -3.06 2.69
N LEU A 6 -17.75 -3.99 1.79
CA LEU A 6 -19.05 -3.99 1.10
C LEU A 6 -20.20 -4.19 2.08
N GLU A 7 -20.05 -5.12 3.03
CA GLU A 7 -21.04 -5.37 4.09
C GLU A 7 -21.22 -4.13 4.99
N SER A 8 -20.15 -3.41 5.35
CA SER A 8 -20.27 -2.20 6.18
C SER A 8 -21.00 -1.05 5.49
N PHE A 9 -21.04 -1.04 4.16
CA PHE A 9 -21.85 -0.12 3.35
C PHE A 9 -23.25 -0.65 3.02
N GLY A 10 -23.64 -1.85 3.49
CA GLY A 10 -24.92 -2.49 3.17
C GLY A 10 -25.04 -2.95 1.72
N LEU A 11 -23.91 -3.28 1.08
CA LEU A 11 -23.80 -3.69 -0.32
C LEU A 11 -23.56 -5.21 -0.47
N ASP A 12 -24.06 -6.00 0.48
CA ASP A 12 -23.85 -7.45 0.59
C ASP A 12 -24.19 -8.20 -0.71
N GLN A 13 -25.25 -7.76 -1.40
CA GLN A 13 -25.69 -8.33 -2.68
C GLN A 13 -24.66 -8.27 -3.81
N TYR A 14 -23.67 -7.35 -3.72
CA TYR A 14 -22.64 -7.17 -4.75
C TYR A 14 -21.30 -7.83 -4.39
N VAL A 15 -21.20 -8.53 -3.24
CA VAL A 15 -19.93 -9.12 -2.78
C VAL A 15 -19.37 -10.10 -3.79
N GLU A 16 -20.19 -11.05 -4.25
CA GLU A 16 -19.75 -12.08 -5.20
C GLU A 16 -19.31 -11.47 -6.54
N GLU A 17 -20.10 -10.54 -7.09
CA GLU A 17 -19.79 -9.84 -8.34
C GLU A 17 -18.47 -9.04 -8.23
N HIS A 18 -18.29 -8.32 -7.13
CA HIS A 18 -17.08 -7.55 -6.89
C HIS A 18 -15.83 -8.43 -6.76
N LEU A 19 -15.95 -9.58 -6.07
CA LEU A 19 -14.84 -10.52 -5.92
C LEU A 19 -14.49 -11.19 -7.26
N ASN A 20 -15.49 -11.57 -8.05
CA ASN A 20 -15.29 -12.23 -9.35
C ASN A 20 -14.71 -11.29 -10.43
N SER A 21 -15.01 -9.99 -10.34
CA SER A 21 -14.46 -8.98 -11.26
C SER A 21 -13.07 -8.46 -10.86
N ALA A 22 -12.60 -8.78 -9.65
CA ALA A 22 -11.35 -8.27 -9.11
C ALA A 22 -10.13 -8.79 -9.90
N LYS A 23 -9.38 -7.87 -10.50
CA LYS A 23 -8.06 -8.15 -11.07
C LYS A 23 -6.97 -7.80 -10.05
N ASN A 24 -6.19 -8.79 -9.67
CA ASN A 24 -5.11 -8.63 -8.71
C ASN A 24 -3.75 -8.57 -9.42
N ARG A 25 -2.85 -7.71 -8.93
CA ARG A 25 -1.46 -7.64 -9.38
C ARG A 25 -0.56 -8.03 -8.21
N PHE A 26 0.34 -8.98 -8.44
CA PHE A 26 1.41 -9.30 -7.51
C PHE A 26 2.68 -8.55 -7.92
N GLN A 27 3.36 -7.94 -6.95
CA GLN A 27 4.65 -7.28 -7.16
C GLN A 27 5.63 -7.67 -6.08
N LEU A 28 6.87 -7.90 -6.50
CA LEU A 28 7.99 -8.11 -5.61
C LEU A 28 8.94 -6.93 -5.75
N PHE A 29 9.27 -6.30 -4.63
CA PHE A 29 10.21 -5.19 -4.58
C PHE A 29 11.53 -5.66 -3.97
N LYS A 30 12.64 -5.21 -4.56
CA LYS A 30 13.98 -5.36 -4.01
C LYS A 30 14.65 -4.00 -4.03
N TYR A 31 14.89 -3.47 -2.84
CA TYR A 31 15.64 -2.22 -2.68
C TYR A 31 17.13 -2.53 -2.58
N LYS A 32 17.96 -1.65 -3.14
CA LYS A 32 19.41 -1.71 -2.98
C LYS A 32 19.75 -1.19 -1.57
N GLY A 33 20.58 -1.92 -0.83
CA GLY A 33 21.13 -1.42 0.43
C GLY A 33 21.99 -0.17 0.18
N LEU A 34 21.85 0.82 1.05
CA LEU A 34 22.69 2.02 1.06
C LEU A 34 23.87 1.80 2.01
N ASP A 35 25.04 2.34 1.67
CA ASP A 35 26.20 2.35 2.56
C ASP A 35 25.98 3.42 3.65
N ASP A 36 26.60 3.27 4.84
CA ASP A 36 26.41 4.15 6.01
C ASP A 36 26.62 5.66 5.75
N ASN A 37 27.32 6.02 4.66
CA ASN A 37 27.60 7.40 4.28
C ASN A 37 26.73 7.92 3.11
N THR A 38 25.72 7.17 2.70
CA THR A 38 24.81 7.56 1.62
C THR A 38 23.63 8.30 2.19
N GLU A 39 23.32 9.49 1.66
CA GLU A 39 22.07 10.18 2.00
C GLU A 39 20.87 9.29 1.67
N ASP A 40 19.82 9.42 2.51
CA ASP A 40 18.56 8.73 2.31
C ASP A 40 18.01 9.09 0.92
N ASN A 41 17.90 8.07 0.07
CA ASN A 41 17.38 8.23 -1.28
C ASN A 41 16.01 7.56 -1.39
N ILE A 42 15.10 8.22 -2.09
CA ILE A 42 13.76 7.72 -2.35
C ILE A 42 13.86 6.46 -3.22
N GLY A 43 13.48 5.31 -2.65
CA GLY A 43 13.51 4.01 -3.35
C GLY A 43 12.36 3.82 -4.35
N ILE A 44 11.20 4.44 -4.08
CA ILE A 44 10.03 4.50 -4.95
C ILE A 44 9.45 5.90 -4.85
N ASP A 45 9.19 6.53 -5.99
CA ASP A 45 8.55 7.84 -6.04
C ASP A 45 7.22 7.85 -5.29
N THR A 46 6.93 8.99 -4.66
CA THR A 46 5.66 9.20 -3.95
C THR A 46 4.49 8.99 -4.90
N HIS A 47 3.56 8.12 -4.52
CA HIS A 47 2.43 7.77 -5.38
C HIS A 47 1.20 7.38 -4.57
N ILE A 48 0.08 7.24 -5.28
CA ILE A 48 -1.11 6.54 -4.79
C ILE A 48 -1.25 5.23 -5.56
N ASP A 49 -1.75 4.21 -4.87
CA ASP A 49 -2.07 2.96 -5.52
C ASP A 49 -3.23 3.11 -6.49
N ARG A 50 -3.12 2.42 -7.63
CA ARG A 50 -4.20 2.37 -8.63
C ARG A 50 -5.28 1.34 -8.30
N HIS A 51 -4.97 0.40 -7.42
CA HIS A 51 -5.87 -0.70 -7.08
C HIS A 51 -6.74 -0.34 -5.88
N PHE A 52 -7.92 -0.95 -5.82
CA PHE A 52 -8.88 -0.74 -4.73
C PHE A 52 -8.29 -1.08 -3.34
N LEU A 53 -7.40 -2.06 -3.27
CA LEU A 53 -6.76 -2.50 -2.04
C LEU A 53 -5.38 -3.08 -2.37
N THR A 54 -4.38 -2.66 -1.61
CA THR A 54 -3.02 -3.23 -1.61
C THR A 54 -2.79 -3.91 -0.27
N ILE A 55 -2.20 -5.10 -0.31
CA ILE A 55 -1.64 -5.78 0.86
C ILE A 55 -0.13 -5.70 0.70
N LEU A 56 0.51 -4.89 1.54
CA LEU A 56 1.96 -4.73 1.54
C LEU A 56 2.56 -5.59 2.64
N CYS A 57 3.46 -6.49 2.26
CA CYS A 57 4.20 -7.34 3.19
C CYS A 57 5.65 -6.86 3.25
N GLN A 58 6.00 -6.10 4.30
CA GLN A 58 7.37 -5.68 4.54
C GLN A 58 8.14 -6.78 5.28
N ASN A 59 9.41 -6.91 4.93
CA ASN A 59 10.40 -7.74 5.63
C ASN A 59 10.79 -7.06 6.97
N ASP A 60 11.71 -7.66 7.72
CA ASP A 60 12.20 -7.14 9.02
C ASP A 60 12.98 -5.81 8.95
N VAL A 61 12.86 -5.07 7.84
CA VAL A 61 13.41 -3.73 7.70
C VAL A 61 12.54 -2.79 8.53
N VAL A 62 13.16 -2.13 9.52
CA VAL A 62 12.48 -1.34 10.55
C VAL A 62 11.99 0.02 10.04
N ASP A 63 12.50 0.48 8.89
CA ASP A 63 12.21 1.81 8.33
C ASP A 63 12.08 1.77 6.80
N GLY A 64 11.34 2.73 6.22
CA GLY A 64 11.34 2.98 4.77
C GLY A 64 9.97 3.11 4.11
N LEU A 65 8.87 2.77 4.80
CA LEU A 65 7.53 3.13 4.37
C LEU A 65 7.06 4.38 5.11
N GLU A 66 6.62 5.36 4.34
CA GLU A 66 6.05 6.60 4.88
C GLU A 66 4.70 6.90 4.22
N ILE A 67 3.79 7.46 5.00
CA ILE A 67 2.44 7.81 4.57
C ILE A 67 2.26 9.32 4.71
N LYS A 68 1.85 9.98 3.63
CA LYS A 68 1.59 11.42 3.64
C LYS A 68 0.35 11.74 4.45
N THR A 69 0.42 12.75 5.31
CA THR A 69 -0.74 13.27 6.04
C THR A 69 -1.78 13.89 5.09
N LYS A 70 -3.02 14.00 5.57
CA LYS A 70 -4.14 14.52 4.77
C LYS A 70 -3.97 16.01 4.40
N ASP A 71 -3.39 16.81 5.30
CA ASP A 71 -3.03 18.21 5.03
C ASP A 71 -1.82 18.33 4.12
N GLY A 72 -1.02 17.27 4.00
CA GLY A 72 0.09 17.15 3.07
C GLY A 72 1.38 17.82 3.54
N GLU A 73 1.41 18.27 4.80
CA GLU A 73 2.54 18.96 5.41
C GLU A 73 3.62 17.97 5.90
N GLU A 74 3.23 16.74 6.25
CA GLU A 74 4.12 15.78 6.90
C GLU A 74 4.01 14.35 6.31
N TRP A 75 5.05 13.55 6.59
CA TRP A 75 5.11 12.13 6.31
C TRP A 75 5.26 11.36 7.62
N ILE A 76 4.45 10.32 7.79
CA ILE A 76 4.44 9.47 9.00
C ILE A 76 5.04 8.11 8.65
N LYS A 77 6.02 7.66 9.44
CA LYS A 77 6.58 6.30 9.34
C LYS A 77 5.51 5.27 9.72
N ALA A 78 5.30 4.29 8.86
CA ALA A 78 4.30 3.24 9.04
C ALA A 78 4.80 2.06 9.89
#